data_AF-A0A9P1HEC5-F1
#
_entry.id   AF-A0A9P1HEC5-F1
#
_cell.length_a   1.000
_cell.length_b   1.000
_cell.length_c   1.000
_cell.angle_alpha   90.00
_cell.angle_beta   90.00
_cell.angle_gamma   90.00
#
_symmetry.space_group_name_H-M   'P 1'
#
loop_
_entity.id
_entity.type
_entity.pdbx_description
1 polymer ?
#
loop_
_entity_poly.entity_id
_entity_poly.type
_entity_poly.pdbx_seq_one_letter_code
_entity_poly.pdbx_strand_id
1 'polypeptide(L)'
;WAIERKEGNASGKTLLEALDAIVPPARPTDKALRLPLQDVYKIGGIGTVPVGRVETGVIKPGMVVTFAPQNVSTEVKSVEMHHESLPEAVPGDNVGFNVKNVSVKDIRR
;
A
#
# COMPACT_ATOMS: atom_id res chain seq x y z
N TRP A 1 -0.40 -19.50 25.55
CA TRP A 1 -1.23 -20.52 26.23
C TRP A 1 -0.37 -21.62 26.84
N ALA A 2 -0.83 -22.18 27.97
CA ALA A 2 -0.20 -23.32 28.64
C ALA A 2 -1.26 -24.37 28.96
N ILE A 3 -0.94 -25.64 28.75
CA ILE A 3 -1.81 -26.77 29.08
C ILE A 3 -0.99 -27.75 29.91
N GLU A 4 -1.53 -28.14 31.07
CA GLU A 4 -0.97 -29.22 31.88
C GLU A 4 -1.69 -30.54 31.56
N ARG A 5 -0.93 -31.62 31.35
CA ARG A 5 -1.46 -32.98 31.12
C ARG A 5 -0.60 -34.00 31.85
N LYS A 6 -1.21 -35.13 32.23
CA LYS A 6 -0.52 -36.27 32.87
C LYS A 6 0.65 -36.84 32.05
N GLU A 7 0.58 -36.73 30.72
CA GLU A 7 1.60 -37.23 29.79
C GLU A 7 2.65 -36.17 29.39
N GLY A 8 2.57 -34.96 29.97
CA GLY A 8 3.50 -33.87 29.73
C GLY A 8 2.81 -32.53 29.48
N ASN A 9 3.44 -31.46 29.97
CA ASN A 9 2.95 -30.10 29.81
C ASN A 9 3.31 -29.54 28.43
N ALA A 10 2.44 -28.71 27.85
CA ALA A 10 2.68 -28.01 26.60
C ALA A 10 2.46 -26.51 26.78
N SER A 11 3.28 -25.69 26.12
CA SER A 11 3.09 -24.24 26.05
C SER A 11 3.35 -23.73 24.64
N GLY A 12 2.66 -22.67 24.25
CA GLY A 12 2.80 -22.04 22.94
C GLY A 12 2.24 -20.63 22.96
N LYS A 13 2.51 -19.86 21.90
CA LYS A 13 1.87 -18.55 21.72
C LYS A 13 0.47 -18.75 21.14
N THR A 14 -0.49 -17.94 21.58
CA THR A 14 -1.75 -17.77 20.85
C THR A 14 -1.46 -17.11 19.50
N LEU A 15 -2.41 -17.18 18.56
CA LEU A 15 -2.25 -16.51 17.27
C LEU A 15 -2.01 -15.00 17.45
N LEU A 16 -2.72 -14.36 18.37
CA LEU A 16 -2.56 -12.93 18.64
C LEU A 16 -1.17 -12.64 19.24
N GLU A 17 -0.73 -13.42 20.24
CA GLU A 17 0.63 -13.29 20.81
C GLU A 17 1.74 -13.52 19.77
N ALA A 18 1.49 -14.36 18.78
CA ALA A 18 2.43 -14.61 17.70
C ALA A 18 2.49 -13.43 16.71
N LEU A 19 1.33 -12.84 16.37
CA LEU A 19 1.25 -11.65 15.51
C LEU A 19 1.88 -10.43 16.16
N ASP A 20 1.59 -10.18 17.44
CA ASP A 20 2.13 -9.04 18.20
C ASP A 20 3.65 -9.17 18.43
N ALA A 21 4.19 -10.39 18.38
CA ALA A 21 5.62 -10.64 18.50
C ALA A 21 6.42 -10.38 17.21
N ILE A 22 5.75 -10.05 16.09
CA ILE A 22 6.42 -9.74 14.83
C ILE A 22 7.04 -8.34 14.93
N VAL A 23 8.35 -8.26 14.71
CA VAL A 23 9.05 -6.97 14.62
C VAL A 23 8.70 -6.30 13.28
N PRO A 24 8.21 -5.05 13.29
CA PRO A 24 7.91 -4.34 12.05
C PRO A 24 9.15 -4.18 11.15
N PRO A 25 9.01 -4.35 9.82
CA PRO A 25 10.12 -4.16 8.91
C PRO A 25 10.51 -2.68 8.78
N ALA A 26 11.74 -2.43 8.35
CA ALA A 26 12.19 -1.08 8.02
C ALA A 26 11.39 -0.50 6.85
N ARG A 27 11.03 0.78 6.93
CA ARG A 27 10.28 1.51 5.90
C ARG A 27 11.22 2.46 5.14
N PRO A 28 11.68 2.12 3.92
CA PRO A 28 12.68 2.91 3.20
C PRO A 28 12.09 4.17 2.52
N THR A 29 11.86 5.22 3.30
CA THR A 29 11.30 6.52 2.83
C THR A 29 12.26 7.35 1.99
N ASP A 30 13.57 7.18 2.19
CA ASP A 30 14.60 8.02 1.56
C ASP A 30 14.97 7.57 0.15
N LYS A 31 14.39 6.45 -0.30
CA LYS A 31 14.58 5.91 -1.64
C LYS A 31 13.57 6.54 -2.61
N ALA A 32 13.86 6.47 -3.91
CA ALA A 32 12.91 6.91 -4.92
C ALA A 32 11.60 6.12 -4.85
N LEU A 33 10.47 6.77 -5.17
CA LEU A 33 9.15 6.16 -5.14
C LEU A 33 9.10 4.93 -6.07
N ARG A 34 8.69 3.79 -5.53
CA ARG A 34 8.29 2.59 -6.28
C ARG A 34 6.99 2.06 -5.69
N LEU A 35 5.95 2.06 -6.50
CA LEU A 35 4.60 1.64 -6.12
C LEU A 35 4.06 0.75 -7.25
N PRO A 36 4.33 -0.57 -7.22
CA PRO A 36 3.78 -1.50 -8.19
C PRO A 36 2.25 -1.49 -8.14
N LEU A 37 1.62 -1.42 -9.31
CA LEU A 37 0.17 -1.43 -9.40
C LEU A 37 -0.35 -2.86 -9.23
N GLN A 38 -1.29 -3.03 -8.31
CA GLN A 38 -2.04 -4.27 -8.14
C GLN A 38 -3.25 -4.28 -9.06
N ASP A 39 -4.00 -3.17 -9.10
CA ASP A 39 -5.19 -3.00 -9.93
C ASP A 39 -5.39 -1.52 -10.28
N VAL A 40 -6.23 -1.25 -11.27
CA VAL A 40 -6.63 0.12 -11.66
C VAL A 40 -8.13 0.18 -11.86
N TYR A 41 -8.78 1.09 -11.14
CA TYR A 41 -10.22 1.30 -11.22
C TYR A 41 -10.57 2.60 -11.93
N LYS A 42 -11.75 2.64 -12.55
CA LYS A 42 -12.39 3.87 -13.02
C LYS A 42 -13.62 4.14 -12.17
N ILE A 43 -13.56 5.19 -11.36
CA ILE A 43 -14.65 5.56 -10.46
C ILE A 43 -15.36 6.78 -11.06
N GLY A 44 -16.68 6.68 -11.25
CA GLY A 44 -17.49 7.77 -11.79
C GLY A 44 -17.36 9.03 -10.93
N GLY A 45 -17.11 10.18 -11.56
CA GLY A 45 -16.94 11.47 -10.88
C GLY A 45 -15.55 11.71 -10.24
N ILE A 46 -14.78 10.66 -9.94
CA ILE A 46 -13.43 10.78 -9.35
C ILE A 46 -12.34 10.69 -10.42
N GLY A 47 -12.46 9.74 -11.35
CA GLY A 47 -11.48 9.48 -12.40
C GLY A 47 -10.85 8.10 -12.29
N THR A 48 -9.57 8.02 -12.63
CA THR A 48 -8.79 6.77 -12.62
C THR A 48 -8.06 6.65 -11.30
N VAL A 49 -8.24 5.53 -10.61
CA VAL A 49 -7.68 5.25 -9.28
C VAL A 49 -6.86 3.96 -9.33
N PRO A 50 -5.53 4.06 -9.51
CA PRO A 50 -4.64 2.94 -9.31
C PRO A 50 -4.53 2.57 -7.84
N VAL A 51 -4.37 1.27 -7.58
CA VAL A 51 -4.21 0.71 -6.24
C VAL A 51 -2.95 -0.13 -6.22
N GLY A 52 -2.19 -0.02 -5.13
CA GLY A 52 -0.99 -0.81 -4.94
C GLY A 52 -0.35 -0.57 -3.59
N ARG A 53 0.80 -1.22 -3.38
CA ARG A 53 1.58 -1.09 -2.17
C ARG A 53 2.79 -0.20 -2.41
N VAL A 54 3.05 0.73 -1.52
CA VAL A 54 4.28 1.53 -1.56
C VAL A 54 5.42 0.62 -1.11
N GLU A 55 6.39 0.35 -2.00
CA GLU A 55 7.56 -0.48 -1.67
C GLU A 55 8.75 0.37 -1.23
N THR A 56 8.93 1.54 -1.84
CA THR A 56 9.96 2.52 -1.47
C THR A 56 9.49 3.94 -1.71
N GLY A 57 10.09 4.91 -0.99
CA GLY A 57 9.77 6.33 -1.12
C GLY A 57 8.44 6.73 -0.51
N VAL A 58 7.96 7.92 -0.86
CA VAL A 58 6.72 8.51 -0.33
C VAL A 58 5.88 9.03 -1.48
N ILE A 59 4.56 8.87 -1.40
CA ILE A 59 3.59 9.45 -2.32
C ILE A 59 2.68 10.43 -1.58
N LYS A 60 2.45 11.60 -2.17
CA LYS A 60 1.61 12.67 -1.60
C LYS A 60 0.69 13.26 -2.67
N PRO A 61 -0.48 13.79 -2.29
CA PRO A 61 -1.25 14.67 -3.15
C PRO A 61 -0.39 15.83 -3.69
N GLY A 62 -0.60 16.19 -4.95
CA GLY A 62 0.15 17.24 -5.67
C GLY A 62 1.46 16.78 -6.30
N MET A 63 1.93 15.55 -6.04
CA MET A 63 3.13 15.03 -6.70
C MET A 63 2.86 14.68 -8.16
N VAL A 64 3.81 14.97 -9.04
CA VAL A 64 3.84 14.41 -10.39
C VAL A 64 4.54 13.06 -10.35
N VAL A 65 3.84 12.02 -10.81
CA VAL A 65 4.34 10.64 -10.87
C VAL A 65 4.38 10.16 -12.31
N THR A 66 5.30 9.25 -12.60
CA THR A 66 5.46 8.63 -13.92
C THR A 66 5.20 7.14 -13.82
N PHE A 67 4.26 6.65 -14.63
CA PHE A 67 3.93 5.24 -14.73
C PHE A 67 4.82 4.56 -15.78
N ALA A 68 5.61 3.59 -15.31
CA ALA A 68 6.36 2.68 -16.19
C ALA A 68 5.47 1.49 -16.61
N PRO A 69 5.73 0.84 -17.77
CA PRO A 69 6.79 1.14 -18.74
C PRO A 69 6.38 2.18 -19.80
N GLN A 70 5.12 2.61 -19.85
CA GLN A 70 4.63 3.54 -20.89
C GLN A 70 5.13 4.98 -20.73
N ASN A 71 5.79 5.30 -19.62
CA ASN A 71 6.33 6.62 -19.29
C ASN A 71 5.28 7.74 -19.28
N VAL A 72 4.06 7.41 -18.88
CA VAL A 72 2.96 8.39 -18.74
C VAL A 72 3.12 9.14 -17.43
N SER A 73 3.22 10.47 -17.48
CA SER A 73 3.34 11.32 -16.30
C SER A 73 2.03 12.03 -15.99
N THR A 74 1.66 12.09 -14.71
CA THR A 74 0.44 12.76 -14.25
C THR A 74 0.56 13.20 -12.79
N GLU A 75 -0.33 14.09 -12.38
CA GLU A 75 -0.42 14.60 -11.02
C GLU A 75 -1.35 13.73 -10.17
N VAL A 76 -0.89 13.38 -8.97
CA VAL A 76 -1.67 12.70 -7.93
C VAL A 76 -2.60 13.71 -7.26
N LYS A 77 -3.92 13.50 -7.31
CA LYS A 77 -4.90 14.38 -6.67
C LYS A 77 -5.12 14.07 -5.21
N SER A 78 -5.25 12.79 -4.89
CA SER A 78 -5.53 12.29 -3.55
C SER A 78 -4.86 10.94 -3.36
N VAL A 79 -4.58 10.62 -2.11
CA VAL A 79 -4.10 9.32 -1.67
C VAL A 79 -5.05 8.86 -0.57
N GLU A 80 -5.52 7.62 -0.65
CA GLU A 80 -6.52 7.05 0.25
C GLU A 80 -6.10 5.65 0.71
N MET A 81 -6.37 5.35 1.97
CA MET A 81 -6.17 4.03 2.57
C MET A 81 -7.40 3.68 3.41
N HIS A 82 -8.01 2.51 3.17
CA HIS A 82 -9.19 2.05 3.92
C HIS A 82 -10.36 3.06 4.01
N HIS A 83 -10.62 3.83 2.95
CA HIS A 83 -11.64 4.89 2.86
C HIS A 83 -11.32 6.18 3.63
N GLU A 84 -10.07 6.38 4.03
CA GLU A 84 -9.60 7.63 4.63
C GLU A 84 -8.57 8.32 3.74
N SER A 85 -8.71 9.63 3.58
CA SER A 85 -7.75 10.47 2.85
C SER A 85 -6.48 10.65 3.68
N LEU A 86 -5.34 10.41 3.05
CA LEU A 86 -4.02 10.55 3.67
C LEU A 86 -3.28 11.79 3.14
N PRO A 87 -2.55 12.52 4.01
CA PRO A 87 -1.66 13.59 3.56
C PRO A 87 -0.43 13.04 2.83
N GLU A 88 -0.02 11.81 3.14
CA GLU A 88 1.06 11.06 2.50
C GLU A 88 0.91 9.57 2.76
N ALA A 89 1.51 8.73 1.92
CA ALA A 89 1.66 7.31 2.15
C ALA A 89 3.12 6.86 2.02
N VAL A 90 3.52 5.96 2.90
CA VAL A 90 4.91 5.53 3.10
C VAL A 90 5.07 4.03 2.84
N PRO A 91 6.31 3.48 2.78
CA PRO A 91 6.50 2.09 2.44
C PRO A 91 5.76 1.15 3.41
N GLY A 92 5.09 0.15 2.84
CA GLY A 92 4.23 -0.79 3.54
C GLY A 92 2.74 -0.50 3.42
N ASP A 93 2.34 0.74 3.11
CA ASP A 93 0.94 1.13 3.02
C ASP A 93 0.31 0.63 1.71
N ASN A 94 -0.91 0.11 1.81
CA ASN A 94 -1.73 -0.30 0.66
C ASN A 94 -2.71 0.82 0.36
N VAL A 95 -2.51 1.52 -0.77
CA VAL A 95 -3.22 2.76 -1.05
C VAL A 95 -3.87 2.74 -2.42
N GLY A 96 -5.01 3.42 -2.51
CA GLY A 96 -5.57 3.91 -3.76
C GLY A 96 -5.18 5.37 -3.94
N PHE A 97 -4.87 5.81 -5.15
CA PHE A 97 -4.55 7.21 -5.40
C PHE A 97 -5.19 7.71 -6.69
N ASN A 98 -5.80 8.90 -6.68
CA ASN A 98 -6.49 9.43 -7.85
C ASN A 98 -5.50 10.17 -8.76
N VAL A 99 -5.56 9.94 -10.07
CA VAL A 99 -4.73 10.62 -11.07
C VAL A 99 -5.57 11.29 -12.16
N LYS A 100 -5.11 12.45 -12.63
CA LYS A 100 -5.77 13.19 -13.71
C LYS A 100 -5.44 12.60 -15.08
N ASN A 101 -6.42 12.62 -15.99
CA ASN A 101 -6.20 12.50 -17.44
C ASN A 101 -5.44 11.25 -17.92
N VAL A 102 -5.43 10.16 -17.15
CA VAL A 102 -4.85 8.88 -17.57
C VAL A 102 -5.97 7.86 -17.75
N SER A 103 -5.96 7.15 -18.89
CA SER A 103 -6.90 6.07 -19.14
C SER A 103 -6.48 4.80 -18.41
N VAL A 104 -7.45 4.01 -17.94
CA VAL A 104 -7.21 2.64 -17.42
C VAL A 104 -6.51 1.73 -18.44
N LYS A 105 -6.54 2.09 -19.73
CA LYS A 105 -5.83 1.34 -20.77
C LYS A 105 -4.32 1.59 -20.78
N ASP A 106 -3.89 2.75 -20.29
CA ASP A 106 -2.49 3.20 -20.34
C ASP A 106 -1.70 2.72 -19.10
N ILE A 107 -2.43 2.40 -18.03
CA ILE A 107 -1.87 1.92 -16.77
C ILE A 107 -2.63 0.68 -16.31
N ARG A 108 -1.89 -0.43 -16.14
CA ARG A 108 -2.42 -1.73 -15.74
C ARG A 108 -1.35 -2.51 -14.99
N ARG A 109 -1.77 -3.57 -14.31
CA ARG A 109 -0.88 -4.57 -13.73
C ARG A 109 0.01 -5.22 -14.79
#